data_AF-A0AAW7U5Q5-F1
#
_entry.id   AF-A0AAW7U5Q5-F1
#
_cell.length_a   1.000
_cell.length_b   1.000
_cell.length_c   1.000
_cell.angle_alpha   90.00
_cell.angle_beta   90.00
_cell.angle_gamma   90.00
#
_symmetry.space_group_name_H-M   'P 1'
#
loop_
_entity.id
_entity.type
_entity.pdbx_description
1 polymer ?
#
loop_
_entity_poly.entity_id
_entity_poly.type
_entity_poly.pdbx_seq_one_letter_code
_entity_poly.pdbx_strand_id
1 'polypeptide(L)'
;MMPLKPQHWKLLAALSDGLPRHVSELSRLVDIKPQQINGFWQQMPPHIRGLLRQYDGQWRLVRPLAVLDEAQVRQIGAEHGFQTALKHECSSSNDIVLEQAKQSVESAHRLLCVTHHQKKGRGRQGKAWEDRLGECLMFSFGWAFDKAQGELGALALVAALACQRALAAFGVAAQIKWPNDLVVGRQKLGGILIETVRSSGKTVAVIGIGINFVLPKEVENATSVQAAFQTASRQGLAVARLLSLLLKELGELLAQFERHGFAPLLPAYIEANRDLNRPVRLLQDGVTVYEGTVAGVTEQGALRLSTEQGERVVVSGEISLRPNDDPVPVRTAKPERYLLLDGGNSQLKWAWVENGQIVHMNRAPYRDLGLLGAEWLERSDGLVRITGCAVCGEAKKELVAAQLPLPVEWLPSMPQALGIRNHYRNVAEHGSDRWFNALGSRRFTQNACVVVSCGTAVTVDALTDDHHYLGGTIMPGFHLMKEAMALKTANLNRPLGRVYPFPTTAANALASGMVDAVCGSVMLMHGRLKEKIGSEKPVDLIITGGGAAKVVQALPQTFVLDNTVKIVDNLVIYGLLNWIEQQ
;
A
#
# COMPACT_ATOMS: atom_id res chain seq x y z
N MET A 1 30.23 6.68 9.18
CA MET A 1 29.14 7.68 9.30
C MET A 1 29.27 8.30 10.70
N MET A 2 29.20 9.62 10.86
CA MET A 2 29.25 10.22 12.21
C MET A 2 27.99 9.80 12.99
N PRO A 3 28.10 9.48 14.29
CA PRO A 3 26.97 9.11 15.11
C PRO A 3 25.99 10.28 15.28
N LEU A 4 24.70 9.98 15.29
CA LEU A 4 23.66 10.99 15.45
C LEU A 4 23.60 11.51 16.89
N LYS A 5 23.79 12.82 17.07
CA LYS A 5 23.59 13.52 18.35
C LYS A 5 22.12 13.43 18.83
N PRO A 6 21.84 13.54 20.15
CA PRO A 6 20.47 13.54 20.69
C PRO A 6 19.52 14.53 20.03
N GLN A 7 20.00 15.72 19.65
CA GLN A 7 19.21 16.71 18.93
C GLN A 7 18.71 16.21 17.55
N HIS A 8 19.50 15.38 16.84
CA HIS A 8 19.06 14.80 15.57
C HIS A 8 17.85 13.89 15.77
N TRP A 9 17.90 13.04 16.79
CA TRP A 9 16.81 12.13 17.10
C TRP A 9 15.53 12.86 17.49
N LYS A 10 15.63 13.90 18.32
CA LYS A 10 14.49 14.78 18.65
C LYS A 10 13.90 15.43 17.40
N LEU A 11 14.75 15.96 16.53
CA LEU A 11 14.29 16.58 15.28
C LEU A 11 13.60 15.57 14.36
N LEU A 12 14.17 14.38 14.23
CA LEU A 12 13.64 13.32 13.37
C LEU A 12 12.32 12.77 13.92
N ALA A 13 12.21 12.57 15.23
CA ALA A 13 10.99 12.13 15.89
C ALA A 13 9.86 13.15 15.74
N ALA A 14 10.14 14.45 15.87
CA ALA A 14 9.14 15.49 15.63
C ALA A 14 8.58 15.45 14.20
N LEU A 15 9.40 15.10 13.21
CA LEU A 15 9.00 15.05 11.81
C LEU A 15 8.52 13.66 11.36
N SER A 16 8.52 12.65 12.24
CA SER A 16 8.31 11.25 11.86
C SER A 16 6.86 10.91 11.51
N ASP A 17 5.90 11.75 11.88
CA ASP A 17 4.50 11.64 11.46
C ASP A 17 4.27 12.12 10.01
N GLY A 18 5.26 12.75 9.38
CA GLY A 18 5.18 13.31 8.04
C GLY A 18 4.34 14.59 7.93
N LEU A 19 3.88 15.15 9.05
CA LEU A 19 3.10 16.38 9.09
C LEU A 19 4.00 17.62 9.00
N PRO A 20 3.53 18.74 8.41
CA PRO A 20 4.25 20.01 8.41
C PRO A 20 4.44 20.57 9.82
N ARG A 21 5.65 21.02 10.14
CA ARG A 21 5.99 21.76 11.35
C ARG A 21 6.81 22.99 11.02
N HIS A 22 6.54 24.08 11.73
CA HIS A 22 7.25 25.33 11.47
C HIS A 22 8.69 25.25 12.00
N VAL A 23 9.64 25.80 11.25
CA VAL A 23 11.07 25.75 11.56
C VAL A 23 11.39 26.36 12.93
N SER A 24 10.65 27.38 13.37
CA SER A 24 10.83 28.00 14.70
C SER A 24 10.40 27.10 15.86
N GLU A 25 9.44 26.19 15.66
CA GLU A 25 9.08 25.15 16.63
C GLU A 25 10.20 24.12 16.71
N LEU A 26 10.62 23.60 15.56
CA LEU A 26 11.69 22.61 15.46
C LEU A 26 13.00 23.12 16.06
N SER A 27 13.36 24.36 15.76
CA SER A 27 14.55 25.02 16.32
C SER A 27 14.53 25.13 17.84
N ARG A 28 13.37 25.48 18.42
CA ARG A 28 13.21 25.52 19.88
C ARG A 28 13.30 24.13 20.49
N LEU A 29 12.72 23.12 19.83
CA LEU A 29 12.75 21.73 20.30
C LEU A 29 14.18 21.18 20.44
N VAL A 30 15.08 21.57 19.54
CA VAL A 30 16.45 21.05 19.51
C VAL A 30 17.51 22.05 19.99
N ASP A 31 17.10 23.23 20.46
CA ASP A 31 17.99 24.31 20.91
C ASP A 31 19.03 24.71 19.84
N ILE A 32 18.58 24.91 18.60
CA ILE A 32 19.41 25.34 17.46
C ILE A 32 18.76 26.55 16.79
N LYS A 33 19.54 27.59 16.50
CA LYS A 33 19.04 28.80 15.82
C LYS A 33 18.40 28.43 14.47
N PRO A 34 17.26 29.04 14.07
CA PRO A 34 16.58 28.74 12.79
C PRO A 34 17.48 28.81 11.55
N GLN A 35 18.48 29.69 11.54
CA GLN A 35 19.44 29.81 10.44
C GLN A 35 20.39 28.62 10.32
N GLN A 36 20.62 27.88 11.42
CA GLN A 36 21.59 26.78 11.50
C GLN A 36 20.94 25.40 11.32
N ILE A 37 19.62 25.29 11.49
CA ILE A 37 18.92 24.00 11.49
C ILE A 37 19.02 23.26 10.14
N ASN A 38 19.10 23.99 9.03
CA ASN A 38 19.38 23.42 7.71
C ASN A 38 20.73 22.71 7.66
N GLY A 39 21.79 23.38 8.10
CA GLY A 39 23.13 22.78 8.18
C GLY A 39 23.20 21.60 9.15
N PHE A 40 22.41 21.65 10.22
CA PHE A 40 22.26 20.53 11.15
C PHE A 40 21.59 19.32 10.48
N TRP A 41 20.50 19.53 9.74
CA TRP A 41 19.82 18.44 9.00
C TRP A 41 20.71 17.79 7.94
N GLN A 42 21.63 18.52 7.31
CA GLN A 42 22.57 17.94 6.33
C GLN A 42 23.47 16.84 6.92
N GLN A 43 23.64 16.79 8.25
CA GLN A 43 24.39 15.74 8.95
C GLN A 43 23.63 14.41 9.05
N MET A 44 22.33 14.39 8.72
CA MET A 44 21.53 13.16 8.67
C MET A 44 22.02 12.19 7.57
N PRO A 45 21.80 10.87 7.78
CA PRO A 45 22.05 9.86 6.74
C PRO A 45 21.38 10.24 5.41
N PRO A 46 22.03 9.98 4.26
CA PRO A 46 21.51 10.39 2.95
C PRO A 46 20.05 9.99 2.68
N HIS A 47 19.64 8.80 3.14
CA HIS A 47 18.27 8.31 2.93
C HIS A 47 17.23 9.03 3.78
N ILE A 48 17.60 9.55 4.96
CA ILE A 48 16.72 10.41 5.77
C ILE A 48 16.72 11.82 5.19
N ARG A 49 17.91 12.33 4.86
CA ARG A 49 18.09 13.69 4.36
C ARG A 49 17.22 13.99 3.15
N GLY A 50 17.18 13.06 2.19
CA GLY A 50 16.41 13.18 0.94
C GLY A 50 14.88 13.17 1.12
N LEU A 51 14.38 12.83 2.32
CA LEU A 51 12.94 12.81 2.61
C LEU A 51 12.39 14.17 3.01
N LEU A 52 13.23 15.12 3.40
CA LEU A 52 12.76 16.43 3.86
C LEU A 52 12.21 17.28 2.71
N ARG A 53 11.08 17.94 2.95
CA ARG A 53 10.51 18.99 2.10
C ARG A 53 10.33 20.25 2.92
N GLN A 54 10.63 21.37 2.29
CA GLN A 54 10.62 22.69 2.90
C GLN A 54 9.80 23.63 2.03
N TYR A 55 8.90 24.38 2.64
CA TYR A 55 8.12 25.42 1.97
C TYR A 55 7.71 26.47 3.00
N ASP A 56 8.00 27.74 2.72
CA ASP A 56 7.59 28.88 3.57
C ASP A 56 7.80 28.68 5.08
N GLY A 57 9.03 28.29 5.47
CA GLY A 57 9.36 28.03 6.87
C GLY A 57 8.78 26.73 7.46
N GLN A 58 7.99 25.96 6.72
CA GLN A 58 7.47 24.64 7.13
C GLN A 58 8.38 23.51 6.67
N TRP A 59 8.59 22.53 7.54
CA TRP A 59 9.35 21.31 7.30
C TRP A 59 8.45 20.10 7.44
N ARG A 60 8.57 19.13 6.52
CA ARG A 60 7.92 17.80 6.63
C ARG A 60 8.75 16.72 5.97
N LEU A 61 8.53 15.46 6.36
CA LEU A 61 9.02 14.32 5.57
C LEU A 61 7.98 13.91 4.52
N VAL A 62 8.44 13.44 3.35
CA VAL A 62 7.55 12.94 2.28
C VAL A 62 6.74 11.70 2.66
N ARG A 63 7.10 11.04 3.76
CA ARG A 63 6.41 9.88 4.32
C ARG A 63 6.67 9.80 5.83
N PRO A 64 5.76 9.20 6.61
CA PRO A 64 6.02 8.88 8.00
C PRO A 64 7.19 7.89 8.17
N LEU A 65 7.82 7.87 9.34
CA LEU A 65 8.91 6.96 9.69
C LEU A 65 8.66 6.29 11.05
N ALA A 66 9.24 5.13 11.27
CA ALA A 66 9.22 4.44 12.56
C ALA A 66 10.24 5.02 13.56
N VAL A 67 10.07 6.31 13.89
CA VAL A 67 10.89 7.02 14.88
C VAL A 67 9.97 7.63 15.93
N LEU A 68 10.32 7.39 17.19
CA LEU A 68 9.59 7.84 18.38
C LEU A 68 10.56 8.61 19.28
N ASP A 69 10.08 9.63 19.98
CA ASP A 69 10.83 10.24 21.08
C ASP A 69 10.55 9.54 22.42
N GLU A 70 11.38 9.87 23.41
CA GLU A 70 11.30 9.27 24.75
C GLU A 70 9.98 9.62 25.47
N ALA A 71 9.41 10.80 25.25
CA ALA A 71 8.17 11.21 25.87
C ALA A 71 6.98 10.41 25.32
N GLN A 72 6.93 10.22 24.00
CA GLN A 72 5.95 9.36 23.32
C GLN A 72 6.02 7.93 23.84
N VAL A 73 7.22 7.33 23.89
CA VAL A 73 7.39 5.96 24.38
C VAL A 73 6.95 5.87 25.85
N ARG A 74 7.36 6.79 26.71
CA ARG A 74 6.99 6.81 28.13
C ARG A 74 5.49 6.95 28.34
N GLN A 75 4.84 7.84 27.57
CA GLN A 75 3.40 8.03 27.63
C GLN A 75 2.67 6.73 27.24
N ILE A 76 2.99 6.18 26.07
CA ILE A 76 2.36 4.95 25.56
C ILE A 76 2.61 3.78 26.53
N GLY A 77 3.82 3.66 27.07
CA GLY A 77 4.14 2.64 28.06
C GLY A 77 3.30 2.78 29.33
N ALA A 78 3.21 4.00 29.89
CA ALA A 78 2.41 4.26 31.08
C ALA A 78 0.93 3.95 30.87
N GLU A 79 0.35 4.31 29.71
CA GLU A 79 -1.03 4.01 29.33
C GLU A 79 -1.35 2.50 29.38
N HIS A 80 -0.37 1.64 29.07
CA HIS A 80 -0.53 0.18 29.01
C HIS A 80 0.18 -0.58 30.15
N GLY A 81 0.67 0.14 31.16
CA GLY A 81 1.33 -0.43 32.33
C GLY A 81 2.70 -1.06 32.03
N PHE A 82 3.50 -0.44 31.17
CA PHE A 82 4.88 -0.80 30.87
C PHE A 82 5.86 0.25 31.40
N GLN A 83 6.95 -0.22 32.01
CA GLN A 83 8.16 0.59 32.20
C GLN A 83 8.90 0.68 30.88
N THR A 84 9.53 1.81 30.56
CA THR A 84 10.04 2.05 29.21
C THR A 84 11.50 2.46 29.17
N ALA A 85 12.22 1.95 28.18
CA ALA A 85 13.51 2.44 27.75
C ALA A 85 13.50 2.67 26.23
N LEU A 86 13.98 3.83 25.79
CA LEU A 86 14.26 4.09 24.37
C LEU A 86 15.77 4.06 24.14
N LYS A 87 16.23 3.23 23.21
CA LYS A 87 17.61 3.22 22.75
C LYS A 87 17.65 3.56 21.26
N HIS A 88 18.23 4.69 20.90
CA HIS A 88 18.35 5.04 19.47
C HIS A 88 19.21 4.02 18.70
N GLU A 89 20.26 3.49 19.34
CA GLU A 89 21.09 2.42 18.82
C GLU A 89 21.42 1.41 19.93
N CYS A 90 21.37 0.11 19.62
CA CYS A 90 21.80 -0.96 20.53
C CYS A 90 22.35 -2.18 19.74
N SER A 91 22.86 -3.21 20.44
CA SER A 91 23.15 -4.50 19.81
C SER A 91 21.86 -5.19 19.37
N SER A 92 20.95 -5.39 20.34
CA SER A 92 19.62 -5.96 20.19
C SER A 92 18.75 -5.49 21.35
N SER A 93 17.48 -5.19 21.09
CA SER A 93 16.49 -4.85 22.10
C SER A 93 16.17 -6.04 23.01
N ASN A 94 16.25 -7.28 22.49
CA ASN A 94 16.13 -8.50 23.31
C ASN A 94 17.25 -8.59 24.35
N ASP A 95 18.50 -8.29 23.98
CA ASP A 95 19.65 -8.39 24.89
C ASP A 95 19.45 -7.49 26.12
N ILE A 96 18.96 -6.27 25.91
CA ILE A 96 18.70 -5.30 26.99
C ILE A 96 17.69 -5.85 27.99
N VAL A 97 16.59 -6.41 27.51
CA VAL A 97 15.54 -6.96 28.39
C VAL A 97 16.01 -8.28 29.03
N LEU A 98 16.77 -9.11 28.31
CA LEU A 98 17.37 -10.34 28.84
C LEU A 98 18.35 -10.06 29.98
N GLU A 99 19.15 -9.00 29.88
CA GLU A 99 20.05 -8.57 30.96
C GLU A 99 19.27 -8.24 32.23
N GLN A 100 18.14 -7.54 32.11
CA GLN A 100 17.27 -7.26 33.25
C GLN A 100 16.64 -8.54 33.79
N ALA A 101 16.18 -9.44 32.91
CA ALA A 101 15.55 -10.71 33.31
C ALA A 101 16.49 -11.64 34.10
N LYS A 102 17.81 -11.55 33.84
CA LYS A 102 18.83 -12.25 34.61
C LYS A 102 19.06 -11.65 36.00
N GLN A 103 18.74 -10.38 36.21
CA GLN A 103 18.89 -9.70 37.50
C GLN A 103 17.71 -10.01 38.42
N SER A 104 16.48 -9.80 37.96
CA SER A 104 15.28 -10.17 38.70
C SER A 104 14.06 -10.29 37.79
N VAL A 105 12.98 -10.88 38.31
CA VAL A 105 11.70 -10.96 37.59
C VAL A 105 11.07 -9.58 37.50
N GLU A 106 11.16 -8.80 38.59
CA GLU A 106 10.52 -7.50 38.75
C GLU A 106 11.12 -6.43 37.82
N SER A 107 12.43 -6.49 37.55
CA SER A 107 13.09 -5.53 36.66
C SER A 107 12.78 -5.77 35.18
N ALA A 108 12.37 -6.99 34.81
CA ALA A 108 12.10 -7.36 33.43
C ALA A 108 10.61 -7.44 33.09
N HIS A 109 9.76 -7.82 34.05
CA HIS A 109 8.32 -7.91 33.82
C HIS A 109 7.77 -6.54 33.40
N ARG A 110 7.13 -6.49 32.24
CA ARG A 110 6.58 -5.27 31.63
C ARG A 110 7.62 -4.16 31.41
N LEU A 111 8.90 -4.52 31.28
CA LEU A 111 9.90 -3.61 30.74
C LEU A 111 9.86 -3.63 29.22
N LEU A 112 9.49 -2.52 28.60
CA LEU A 112 9.50 -2.27 27.15
C LEU A 112 10.78 -1.55 26.76
N CYS A 113 11.57 -2.14 25.87
CA CYS A 113 12.70 -1.50 25.21
C CYS A 113 12.36 -1.25 23.73
N VAL A 114 12.21 0.02 23.33
CA VAL A 114 12.07 0.42 21.92
C VAL A 114 13.45 0.79 21.36
N THR A 115 13.72 0.42 20.11
CA THR A 115 14.96 0.81 19.43
C THR A 115 14.74 1.28 18.00
N HIS A 116 15.59 2.21 17.52
CA HIS A 116 15.55 2.70 16.14
C HIS A 116 16.58 2.04 15.23
N HIS A 117 17.60 1.38 15.81
CA HIS A 117 18.63 0.68 15.06
C HIS A 117 19.31 -0.42 15.88
N GLN A 118 19.46 -1.61 15.29
CA GLN A 118 20.13 -2.75 15.92
C GLN A 118 21.39 -3.16 15.14
N LYS A 119 22.54 -3.16 15.81
CA LYS A 119 23.82 -3.60 15.20
C LYS A 119 23.90 -5.11 14.99
N LYS A 120 23.17 -5.88 15.80
CA LYS A 120 23.13 -7.33 15.81
C LYS A 120 21.69 -7.83 15.98
N GLY A 121 20.76 -7.25 15.20
CA GLY A 121 19.37 -7.71 15.17
C GLY A 121 19.28 -9.19 14.83
N ARG A 122 18.45 -9.95 15.54
CA ARG A 122 18.32 -11.41 15.38
C ARG A 122 16.88 -11.80 15.08
N GLY A 123 16.73 -12.76 14.18
CA GLY A 123 15.55 -13.58 14.02
C GLY A 123 15.76 -14.99 14.60
N ARG A 124 14.83 -15.89 14.31
CA ARG A 124 14.95 -17.30 14.71
C ARG A 124 16.05 -18.01 13.92
N GLN A 125 16.55 -19.11 14.47
CA GLN A 125 17.58 -19.96 13.84
C GLN A 125 18.84 -19.20 13.42
N GLY A 126 19.19 -18.13 14.14
CA GLY A 126 20.40 -17.34 13.88
C GLY A 126 20.32 -16.42 12.66
N LYS A 127 19.17 -16.31 11.98
CA LYS A 127 18.99 -15.35 10.88
C LYS A 127 19.15 -13.91 11.39
N ALA A 128 19.78 -13.04 10.61
CA ALA A 128 19.86 -11.62 10.96
C ALA A 128 18.50 -10.93 10.76
N TRP A 129 18.20 -9.96 11.63
CA TRP A 129 17.15 -8.97 11.37
C TRP A 129 17.82 -7.70 10.86
N GLU A 130 17.62 -7.40 9.58
CA GLU A 130 18.17 -6.21 8.95
C GLU A 130 17.22 -5.03 9.15
N ASP A 131 17.80 -3.87 9.50
CA ASP A 131 17.05 -2.64 9.65
C ASP A 131 17.83 -1.45 9.11
N ARG A 132 17.06 -0.43 8.73
CA ARG A 132 17.58 0.89 8.41
C ARG A 132 16.80 1.91 9.24
N LEU A 133 17.51 2.94 9.70
CA LEU A 133 16.94 4.01 10.49
C LEU A 133 15.60 4.51 9.91
N GLY A 134 14.54 4.41 10.71
CA GLY A 134 13.20 4.90 10.42
C GLY A 134 12.31 3.95 9.61
N GLU A 135 12.81 2.78 9.20
CA GLU A 135 12.05 1.84 8.36
C GLU A 135 11.31 0.77 9.17
N CYS A 136 11.84 0.37 10.33
CA CYS A 136 11.27 -0.71 11.14
C CYS A 136 10.83 -0.21 12.53
N LEU A 137 9.63 -0.61 12.97
CA LEU A 137 9.25 -0.54 14.37
C LEU A 137 9.84 -1.77 15.07
N MET A 138 10.78 -1.55 15.98
CA MET A 138 11.47 -2.61 16.70
C MET A 138 11.39 -2.38 18.20
N PHE A 139 10.91 -3.38 18.92
CA PHE A 139 10.87 -3.34 20.37
C PHE A 139 10.89 -4.74 20.96
N SER A 140 11.32 -4.81 22.22
CA SER A 140 11.25 -6.03 23.02
C SER A 140 10.63 -5.73 24.36
N PHE A 141 9.95 -6.69 24.94
CA PHE A 141 9.47 -6.55 26.31
C PHE A 141 9.51 -7.86 27.09
N GLY A 142 9.63 -7.76 28.40
CA GLY A 142 9.59 -8.91 29.30
C GLY A 142 8.18 -9.21 29.79
N TRP A 143 7.83 -10.48 29.86
CA TRP A 143 6.62 -10.96 30.52
C TRP A 143 6.96 -12.17 31.39
N ALA A 144 6.45 -12.18 32.62
CA ALA A 144 6.78 -13.20 33.60
C ALA A 144 5.58 -14.13 33.71
N PHE A 145 5.83 -15.43 33.63
CA PHE A 145 4.82 -16.47 33.76
C PHE A 145 5.12 -17.32 34.98
N ASP A 146 4.07 -17.61 35.75
CA ASP A 146 4.09 -18.66 36.77
C ASP A 146 3.82 -20.04 36.13
N LYS A 147 4.60 -20.35 35.08
CA LYS A 147 4.52 -21.58 34.28
C LYS A 147 5.92 -22.05 33.90
N ALA A 148 6.10 -23.36 33.72
CA ALA A 148 7.33 -23.90 33.19
C ALA A 148 7.50 -23.52 31.70
N GLN A 149 8.74 -23.48 31.21
CA GLN A 149 9.04 -23.13 29.82
C GLN A 149 8.31 -24.04 28.81
N GLY A 150 8.15 -25.33 29.12
CA GLY A 150 7.45 -26.29 28.25
C GLY A 150 5.96 -26.00 28.07
N GLU A 151 5.34 -25.24 28.97
CA GLU A 151 3.93 -24.86 28.91
C GLU A 151 3.70 -23.61 28.05
N LEU A 152 4.76 -22.93 27.63
CA LEU A 152 4.71 -21.69 26.83
C LEU A 152 4.82 -21.96 25.32
N GLY A 153 4.60 -23.19 24.86
CA GLY A 153 4.76 -23.58 23.44
C GLY A 153 3.95 -22.72 22.46
N ALA A 154 2.76 -22.27 22.85
CA ALA A 154 1.89 -21.42 22.03
C ALA A 154 2.20 -19.92 22.13
N LEU A 155 3.16 -19.49 22.96
CA LEU A 155 3.38 -18.07 23.26
C LEU A 155 3.70 -17.23 22.02
N ALA A 156 4.45 -17.78 21.06
CA ALA A 156 4.72 -17.10 19.78
C ALA A 156 3.44 -16.88 18.97
N LEU A 157 2.48 -17.81 19.02
CA LEU A 157 1.19 -17.72 18.34
C LEU A 157 0.30 -16.66 18.99
N VAL A 158 0.33 -16.59 20.32
CA VAL A 158 -0.39 -15.57 21.11
C VAL A 158 0.13 -14.18 20.78
N ALA A 159 1.45 -13.99 20.77
CA ALA A 159 2.07 -12.72 20.40
C ALA A 159 1.76 -12.36 18.93
N ALA A 160 1.80 -13.34 18.02
CA ALA A 160 1.44 -13.12 16.62
C ALA A 160 -0.03 -12.71 16.45
N LEU A 161 -0.95 -13.34 17.19
CA LEU A 161 -2.36 -13.00 17.17
C LEU A 161 -2.62 -11.60 17.72
N ALA A 162 -1.96 -11.21 18.80
CA ALA A 162 -2.04 -9.85 19.34
C ALA A 162 -1.55 -8.81 18.31
N CYS A 163 -0.40 -9.06 17.68
CA CYS A 163 0.10 -8.21 16.61
C CYS A 163 -0.86 -8.14 15.42
N GLN A 164 -1.44 -9.27 15.02
CA GLN A 164 -2.40 -9.32 13.92
C GLN A 164 -3.65 -8.50 14.22
N ARG A 165 -4.23 -8.60 15.43
CA ARG A 165 -5.38 -7.78 15.85
C ARG A 165 -5.05 -6.29 15.86
N ALA A 166 -3.89 -5.92 16.40
CA ALA A 166 -3.44 -4.54 16.42
C ALA A 166 -3.24 -3.99 15.01
N LEU A 167 -2.65 -4.77 14.10
CA LEU A 167 -2.47 -4.41 12.70
C LEU A 167 -3.81 -4.28 11.96
N ALA A 168 -4.75 -5.20 12.19
CA ALA A 168 -6.10 -5.13 11.62
C ALA A 168 -6.83 -3.85 12.08
N ALA A 169 -6.82 -3.56 13.39
CA ALA A 169 -7.37 -2.33 13.95
C ALA A 169 -6.63 -1.06 13.48
N PHE A 170 -5.35 -1.19 13.16
CA PHE A 170 -4.58 -0.10 12.57
C PHE A 170 -5.02 0.18 11.12
N GLY A 171 -5.43 -0.85 10.37
CA GLY A 171 -5.86 -0.78 8.96
C GLY A 171 -5.01 -1.65 8.02
N VAL A 172 -4.35 -2.69 8.53
CA VAL A 172 -3.51 -3.62 7.76
C VAL A 172 -4.05 -5.04 7.93
N ALA A 173 -4.50 -5.67 6.84
CA ALA A 173 -4.97 -7.05 6.84
C ALA A 173 -3.80 -8.06 6.90
N ALA A 174 -3.08 -8.05 8.02
CA ALA A 174 -2.04 -9.01 8.29
C ALA A 174 -2.61 -10.40 8.61
N GLN A 175 -1.86 -11.43 8.27
CA GLN A 175 -2.12 -12.82 8.61
C GLN A 175 -0.89 -13.40 9.32
N ILE A 176 -1.04 -14.57 9.93
CA ILE A 176 0.01 -15.24 10.68
C ILE A 176 0.54 -16.41 9.85
N LYS A 177 1.86 -16.43 9.64
CA LYS A 177 2.60 -17.59 9.16
C LYS A 177 3.20 -18.29 10.38
N TRP A 178 2.82 -19.55 10.59
CA TRP A 178 3.39 -20.34 11.67
C TRP A 178 4.92 -20.45 11.53
N PRO A 179 5.68 -20.36 12.64
CA PRO A 179 5.20 -20.15 14.02
C PRO A 179 5.10 -18.69 14.47
N ASN A 180 5.66 -17.72 13.74
CA ASN A 180 6.02 -16.44 14.37
C ASN A 180 6.14 -15.26 13.38
N ASP A 181 5.73 -15.44 12.13
CA ASP A 181 5.86 -14.44 11.08
C ASP A 181 4.53 -13.75 10.83
N LEU A 182 4.56 -12.43 10.71
CA LEU A 182 3.44 -11.61 10.26
C LEU A 182 3.59 -11.41 8.75
N VAL A 183 2.54 -11.65 7.99
CA VAL A 183 2.56 -11.59 6.52
C VAL A 183 1.36 -10.85 5.96
N VAL A 184 1.50 -10.29 4.75
CA VAL A 184 0.38 -9.84 3.92
C VAL A 184 0.48 -10.60 2.61
N GLY A 185 -0.49 -11.48 2.36
CA GLY A 185 -0.40 -12.45 1.27
C GLY A 185 0.84 -13.35 1.42
N ARG A 186 1.76 -13.29 0.45
CA ARG A 186 3.02 -14.05 0.48
C ARG A 186 4.19 -13.28 1.08
N GLN A 187 4.02 -11.97 1.34
CA GLN A 187 5.11 -11.09 1.71
C GLN A 187 5.24 -10.95 3.22
N LYS A 188 6.48 -10.98 3.72
CA LYS A 188 6.78 -10.83 5.15
C LYS A 188 6.65 -9.37 5.58
N LEU A 189 5.82 -9.14 6.60
CA LEU A 189 5.60 -7.84 7.22
C LEU A 189 6.42 -7.68 8.50
N GLY A 190 6.58 -8.75 9.27
CA GLY A 190 7.25 -8.71 10.55
C GLY A 190 7.58 -10.10 11.08
N GLY A 191 8.31 -10.13 12.19
CA GLY A 191 8.69 -11.36 12.86
C GLY A 191 8.77 -11.20 14.37
N ILE A 192 8.54 -12.30 15.06
CA ILE A 192 8.57 -12.38 16.52
C ILE A 192 9.67 -13.33 16.96
N LEU A 193 10.52 -12.90 17.88
CA LEU A 193 11.56 -13.71 18.50
C LEU A 193 11.31 -13.77 20.00
N ILE A 194 11.16 -14.98 20.54
CA ILE A 194 10.98 -15.19 21.98
C ILE A 194 12.18 -15.93 22.53
N GLU A 195 12.75 -15.38 23.58
CA GLU A 195 13.82 -15.98 24.38
C GLU A 195 13.32 -16.06 25.83
N THR A 196 13.75 -17.06 26.60
CA THR A 196 13.27 -17.25 27.97
C THR A 196 14.40 -17.37 28.96
N VAL A 197 14.22 -16.81 30.15
CA VAL A 197 15.12 -16.96 31.30
C VAL A 197 14.31 -17.52 32.47
N ARG A 198 14.84 -18.53 33.16
CA ARG A 198 14.31 -18.97 34.45
C ARG A 198 14.93 -18.14 35.56
N SER A 199 14.09 -17.48 36.34
CA SER A 199 14.53 -16.63 37.46
C SER A 199 13.52 -16.74 38.60
N SER A 200 14.00 -17.00 39.81
CA SER A 200 13.18 -17.13 41.03
C SER A 200 11.94 -18.03 40.88
N GLY A 201 12.09 -19.20 40.25
CA GLY A 201 11.00 -20.17 40.05
C GLY A 201 10.01 -19.83 38.92
N LYS A 202 10.06 -18.62 38.36
CA LYS A 202 9.23 -18.16 37.25
C LYS A 202 9.98 -18.23 35.92
N THR A 203 9.23 -18.22 34.83
CA THR A 203 9.78 -18.11 33.47
C THR A 203 9.53 -16.71 32.96
N VAL A 204 10.60 -15.95 32.71
CA VAL A 204 10.52 -14.63 32.06
C VAL A 204 10.72 -14.84 30.56
N ALA A 205 9.69 -14.55 29.77
CA ALA A 205 9.78 -14.50 28.32
C ALA A 205 10.14 -13.09 27.87
N VAL A 206 11.18 -12.96 27.06
CA VAL A 206 11.56 -11.74 26.36
C VAL A 206 11.05 -11.85 24.93
N ILE A 207 10.05 -11.03 24.61
CA ILE A 207 9.34 -11.06 23.34
C ILE A 207 9.82 -9.87 22.50
N GLY A 208 10.64 -10.15 21.50
CA GLY A 208 11.13 -9.19 20.50
C GLY A 208 10.24 -9.19 19.27
N ILE A 209 9.85 -8.01 18.83
CA ILE A 209 8.93 -7.80 17.70
C ILE A 209 9.56 -6.78 16.76
N GLY A 210 9.77 -7.20 15.52
CA GLY A 210 10.20 -6.35 14.41
C GLY A 210 9.10 -6.28 13.36
N ILE A 211 8.66 -5.06 13.01
CA ILE A 211 7.65 -4.81 11.98
C ILE A 211 8.21 -3.82 10.97
N ASN A 212 8.16 -4.19 9.69
CA ASN A 212 8.50 -3.31 8.59
C ASN A 212 7.43 -2.21 8.50
N PHE A 213 7.78 -0.99 8.90
CA PHE A 213 6.86 0.14 8.83
C PHE A 213 6.92 0.80 7.46
N VAL A 214 8.12 0.98 6.94
CA VAL A 214 8.43 1.39 5.56
C VAL A 214 8.96 0.17 4.81
N LEU A 215 8.69 0.08 3.50
CA LEU A 215 9.14 -1.05 2.68
C LEU A 215 10.67 -1.10 2.65
N PRO A 216 11.30 -2.19 3.14
CA PRO A 216 12.73 -2.38 3.00
C PRO A 216 13.04 -2.65 1.52
N LYS A 217 13.84 -1.78 0.89
CA LYS A 217 14.15 -1.91 -0.55
C LYS A 217 15.01 -3.13 -0.88
N GLU A 218 15.72 -3.66 0.11
CA GLU A 218 16.78 -4.66 -0.07
C GLU A 218 16.33 -6.08 0.35
N VAL A 219 15.11 -6.23 0.88
CA VAL A 219 14.58 -7.52 1.33
C VAL A 219 13.57 -8.04 0.31
N GLU A 220 13.92 -9.14 -0.36
CA GLU A 220 13.00 -9.84 -1.27
C GLU A 220 11.79 -10.39 -0.52
N ASN A 221 10.63 -10.41 -1.18
CA ASN A 221 9.37 -10.91 -0.62
C ASN A 221 8.96 -10.26 0.71
N ALA A 222 9.38 -9.01 0.97
CA ALA A 222 8.91 -8.22 2.09
C ALA A 222 7.77 -7.27 1.69
N THR A 223 6.97 -6.89 2.68
CA THR A 223 6.00 -5.80 2.61
C THR A 223 6.17 -4.88 3.82
N SER A 224 5.35 -3.85 3.94
CA SER A 224 5.39 -2.93 5.06
C SER A 224 4.00 -2.44 5.46
N VAL A 225 3.89 -1.92 6.67
CA VAL A 225 2.68 -1.26 7.18
C VAL A 225 2.23 -0.19 6.19
N GLN A 226 3.14 0.66 5.71
CA GLN A 226 2.79 1.71 4.73
C GLN A 226 2.27 1.19 3.40
N ALA A 227 2.81 0.07 2.91
CA ALA A 227 2.39 -0.52 1.63
C ALA A 227 1.05 -1.26 1.75
N ALA A 228 0.78 -1.87 2.90
CA ALA A 228 -0.41 -2.67 3.15
C ALA A 228 -1.52 -1.90 3.89
N PHE A 229 -1.35 -0.59 4.12
CA PHE A 229 -2.31 0.25 4.80
C PHE A 229 -3.55 0.47 3.92
N GLN A 230 -4.70 -0.05 4.36
CA GLN A 230 -5.92 -0.12 3.56
C GLN A 230 -6.77 1.15 3.62
N THR A 231 -6.38 2.16 4.40
CA THR A 231 -7.12 3.42 4.44
C THR A 231 -6.64 4.39 3.36
N ALA A 232 -7.64 4.96 2.68
CA ALA A 232 -7.58 6.12 1.78
C ALA A 232 -6.66 7.27 2.23
N SER A 233 -6.62 7.53 3.54
CA SER A 233 -5.88 8.63 4.15
C SER A 233 -4.62 8.11 4.84
N ARG A 234 -3.51 8.84 4.68
CA ARG A 234 -2.32 8.67 5.54
C ARG A 234 -2.51 9.31 6.93
N GLN A 235 -3.61 10.04 7.16
CA GLN A 235 -3.96 10.50 8.50
C GLN A 235 -4.15 9.27 9.41
N GLY A 236 -3.40 9.21 10.50
CA GLY A 236 -3.38 8.05 11.39
C GLY A 236 -2.26 7.03 11.12
N LEU A 237 -1.47 7.20 10.06
CA LEU A 237 -0.25 6.41 9.78
C LEU A 237 0.92 6.89 10.66
N ALA A 238 0.73 6.80 11.98
CA ALA A 238 1.71 7.19 12.98
C ALA A 238 2.22 5.95 13.73
N VAL A 239 3.55 5.80 13.81
CA VAL A 239 4.17 4.66 14.51
C VAL A 239 3.78 4.62 16.00
N ALA A 240 3.55 5.79 16.63
CA ALA A 240 3.07 5.91 18.00
C ALA A 240 1.70 5.24 18.20
N ARG A 241 0.74 5.46 17.28
CA ARG A 241 -0.58 4.83 17.31
C ARG A 241 -0.45 3.32 17.14
N LEU A 242 0.39 2.85 16.22
CA LEU A 242 0.63 1.42 16.01
C LEU A 242 1.21 0.76 17.27
N LEU A 243 2.23 1.38 17.88
CA LEU A 243 2.83 0.86 19.12
C LEU A 243 1.79 0.78 20.25
N SER A 244 0.94 1.81 20.42
CA SER A 244 -0.10 1.81 21.44
C SER A 244 -1.12 0.67 21.23
N LEU A 245 -1.59 0.45 19.99
CA LEU A 245 -2.48 -0.68 19.67
C LEU A 245 -1.80 -2.03 19.92
N LEU A 246 -0.51 -2.16 19.58
CA LEU A 246 0.27 -3.38 19.82
C LEU A 246 0.35 -3.69 21.31
N LEU A 247 0.73 -2.72 22.15
CA LEU A 247 0.85 -2.93 23.60
C LEU A 247 -0.49 -3.27 24.25
N LYS A 248 -1.59 -2.65 23.78
CA LYS A 248 -2.96 -2.98 24.23
C LYS A 248 -3.26 -4.46 23.99
N GLU A 249 -3.19 -4.90 22.73
CA GLU A 249 -3.55 -6.28 22.36
C GLU A 249 -2.58 -7.30 22.99
N LEU A 250 -1.28 -6.99 23.06
CA LEU A 250 -0.29 -7.85 23.70
C LEU A 250 -0.58 -8.01 25.20
N GLY A 251 -0.87 -6.92 25.91
CA GLY A 251 -1.21 -6.97 27.33
C GLY A 251 -2.46 -7.80 27.62
N GLU A 252 -3.51 -7.63 26.79
CA GLU A 252 -4.78 -8.36 26.92
C GLU A 252 -4.60 -9.86 26.66
N LEU A 253 -3.98 -10.25 25.52
CA LEU A 253 -3.87 -11.65 25.13
C LEU A 253 -2.85 -12.43 25.96
N LEU A 254 -1.76 -11.80 26.41
CA LEU A 254 -0.79 -12.46 27.29
C LEU A 254 -1.40 -12.75 28.67
N ALA A 255 -2.19 -11.82 29.22
CA ALA A 255 -2.91 -12.04 30.47
C ALA A 255 -3.98 -13.15 30.33
N GLN A 256 -4.67 -13.22 29.18
CA GLN A 256 -5.62 -14.30 28.90
C GLN A 256 -4.90 -15.66 28.78
N PHE A 257 -3.77 -15.71 28.08
CA PHE A 257 -2.96 -16.91 27.91
C PHE A 257 -2.39 -17.41 29.25
N GLU A 258 -1.96 -16.50 30.12
CA GLU A 258 -1.50 -16.83 31.46
C GLU A 258 -2.60 -17.54 32.27
N ARG A 259 -3.81 -16.99 32.28
CA ARG A 259 -4.94 -17.52 33.07
C ARG A 259 -5.58 -18.78 32.48
N HIS A 260 -5.76 -18.84 31.16
CA HIS A 260 -6.62 -19.83 30.50
C HIS A 260 -5.89 -20.70 29.47
N GLY A 261 -4.59 -20.48 29.25
CA GLY A 261 -3.86 -21.15 28.18
C GLY A 261 -4.30 -20.70 26.79
N PHE A 262 -3.93 -21.46 25.76
CA PHE A 262 -4.15 -21.08 24.36
C PHE A 262 -5.51 -21.52 23.81
N ALA A 263 -6.18 -22.50 24.42
CA ALA A 263 -7.43 -23.07 23.91
C ALA A 263 -8.50 -22.02 23.57
N PRO A 264 -8.75 -20.97 24.38
CA PRO A 264 -9.75 -19.93 24.05
C PRO A 264 -9.35 -19.04 22.86
N LEU A 265 -8.05 -18.96 22.57
CA LEU A 265 -7.49 -18.13 21.49
C LEU A 265 -7.38 -18.90 20.16
N LEU A 266 -7.52 -20.23 20.21
CA LEU A 266 -7.34 -21.10 19.06
C LEU A 266 -8.27 -20.76 17.88
N PRO A 267 -9.58 -20.49 18.04
CA PRO A 267 -10.44 -20.14 16.92
C PRO A 267 -9.99 -18.87 16.19
N ALA A 268 -9.65 -17.82 16.95
CA ALA A 268 -9.17 -16.56 16.37
C ALA A 268 -7.80 -16.73 15.70
N TYR A 269 -6.93 -17.58 16.27
CA TYR A 269 -5.67 -17.93 15.62
C TYR A 269 -5.89 -18.69 14.30
N ILE A 270 -6.82 -19.65 14.26
CA ILE A 270 -7.15 -20.42 13.06
C ILE A 270 -7.64 -19.49 11.94
N GLU A 271 -8.50 -18.52 12.26
CA GLU A 271 -8.97 -17.51 11.31
C GLU A 271 -7.83 -16.62 10.77
N ALA A 272 -6.88 -16.26 11.64
CA ALA A 272 -5.71 -15.47 11.26
C ALA A 272 -4.59 -16.28 10.58
N ASN A 273 -4.66 -17.61 10.56
CA ASN A 273 -3.60 -18.47 10.04
C ASN A 273 -3.62 -18.49 8.51
N ARG A 274 -2.58 -17.91 7.92
CA ARG A 274 -2.41 -17.78 6.47
C ARG A 274 -2.37 -19.13 5.74
N ASP A 275 -1.85 -20.16 6.40
CA ASP A 275 -1.54 -21.45 5.79
C ASP A 275 -2.57 -22.55 6.08
N LEU A 276 -3.64 -22.26 6.84
CA LEU A 276 -4.68 -23.24 7.13
C LEU A 276 -5.25 -23.87 5.84
N ASN A 277 -5.36 -25.20 5.84
CA ASN A 277 -5.82 -26.01 4.70
C ASN A 277 -4.97 -25.87 3.42
N ARG A 278 -3.72 -25.39 3.53
CA ARG A 278 -2.80 -25.26 2.38
C ARG A 278 -1.70 -26.31 2.40
N PRO A 279 -1.25 -26.80 1.22
CA PRO A 279 -0.08 -27.65 1.12
C PRO A 279 1.19 -26.84 1.40
N VAL A 280 2.04 -27.38 2.27
CA VAL A 280 3.29 -26.76 2.70
C VAL A 280 4.43 -27.78 2.72
N ARG A 281 5.66 -27.26 2.65
CA ARG A 281 6.88 -27.96 3.06
C ARG A 281 7.22 -27.52 4.46
N LEU A 282 7.44 -28.47 5.36
CA LEU A 282 8.09 -28.21 6.62
C LEU A 282 9.61 -28.26 6.41
N LEU A 283 10.25 -27.13 6.69
CA LEU A 283 11.69 -26.94 6.63
C LEU A 283 12.28 -27.02 8.04
N GLN A 284 13.37 -27.75 8.17
CA GLN A 284 14.27 -27.72 9.32
C GLN A 284 15.68 -27.48 8.78
N ASP A 285 16.32 -26.41 9.25
CA ASP A 285 17.65 -25.98 8.80
C ASP A 285 17.77 -25.86 7.26
N GLY A 286 16.69 -25.38 6.62
CA GLY A 286 16.58 -25.21 5.17
C GLY A 286 16.27 -26.50 4.39
N VAL A 287 16.25 -27.65 5.05
CA VAL A 287 15.95 -28.95 4.44
C VAL A 287 14.48 -29.28 4.61
N THR A 288 13.82 -29.74 3.55
CA THR A 288 12.43 -30.23 3.65
C THR A 288 12.41 -31.57 4.37
N VAL A 289 11.76 -31.61 5.54
CA VAL A 289 11.65 -32.82 6.37
C VAL A 289 10.31 -33.50 6.19
N TYR A 290 9.24 -32.73 6.02
CA TYR A 290 7.91 -33.24 5.73
C TYR A 290 7.22 -32.37 4.69
N GLU A 291 6.30 -32.97 3.95
CA GLU A 291 5.32 -32.23 3.17
C GLU A 291 3.91 -32.68 3.53
N GLY A 292 2.96 -31.76 3.50
CA GLY A 292 1.57 -32.06 3.85
C GLY A 292 0.69 -30.82 3.84
N THR A 293 -0.56 -30.99 4.26
CA THR A 293 -1.53 -29.89 4.37
C THR A 293 -1.67 -29.44 5.82
N VAL A 294 -1.62 -28.13 6.08
CA VAL A 294 -1.78 -27.60 7.45
C VAL A 294 -3.21 -27.81 7.93
N ALA A 295 -3.38 -28.58 9.00
CA ALA A 295 -4.66 -28.84 9.67
C ALA A 295 -4.91 -27.93 10.88
N GLY A 296 -4.04 -26.93 11.09
CA GLY A 296 -4.09 -25.99 12.21
C GLY A 296 -2.96 -26.24 13.21
N VAL A 297 -3.22 -25.95 14.48
CA VAL A 297 -2.26 -26.14 15.58
C VAL A 297 -2.95 -26.81 16.78
N THR A 298 -2.18 -27.45 17.65
CA THR A 298 -2.68 -27.99 18.93
C THR A 298 -2.85 -26.86 19.96
N GLU A 299 -3.45 -27.18 21.11
CA GLU A 299 -3.53 -26.25 22.25
C GLU A 299 -2.16 -25.85 22.82
N GLN A 300 -1.11 -26.62 22.54
CA GLN A 300 0.28 -26.31 22.89
C GLN A 300 0.99 -25.51 21.79
N GLY A 301 0.30 -25.17 20.69
CA GLY A 301 0.83 -24.39 19.57
C GLY A 301 1.67 -25.20 18.56
N ALA A 302 1.68 -26.52 18.68
CA ALA A 302 2.36 -27.39 17.73
C ALA A 302 1.57 -27.46 16.41
N LEU A 303 2.24 -27.38 15.27
CA LEU A 303 1.63 -27.47 13.95
C LEU A 303 1.05 -28.87 13.73
N ARG A 304 -0.20 -28.95 13.30
CA ARG A 304 -0.84 -30.19 12.84
C ARG A 304 -0.71 -30.25 11.32
N LEU A 305 0.02 -31.23 10.82
CA LEU A 305 0.29 -31.42 9.40
C LEU A 305 -0.28 -32.75 8.93
N SER A 306 -1.24 -32.72 7.99
CA SER A 306 -1.75 -33.92 7.34
C SER A 306 -0.80 -34.36 6.24
N THR A 307 -0.06 -35.44 6.47
CA THR A 307 0.88 -36.04 5.50
C THR A 307 0.29 -37.31 4.88
N GLU A 308 0.93 -37.86 3.85
CA GLU A 308 0.53 -39.15 3.26
C GLU A 308 0.59 -40.32 4.27
N GLN A 309 1.43 -40.20 5.30
CA GLN A 309 1.58 -41.20 6.37
C GLN A 309 0.62 -40.95 7.55
N GLY A 310 -0.33 -40.03 7.40
CA GLY A 310 -1.25 -39.60 8.45
C GLY A 310 -0.89 -38.24 9.06
N GLU A 311 -1.60 -37.85 10.12
CA GLU A 311 -1.37 -36.58 10.81
C GLU A 311 -0.07 -36.61 11.63
N ARG A 312 0.74 -35.55 11.48
CA ARG A 312 1.98 -35.31 12.23
C ARG A 312 1.82 -34.05 13.07
N VAL A 313 2.26 -34.11 14.33
CA VAL A 313 2.34 -32.95 15.22
C VAL A 313 3.78 -32.47 15.29
N VAL A 314 4.00 -31.20 14.94
CA VAL A 314 5.34 -30.61 14.79
C VAL A 314 5.50 -29.45 15.76
N VAL A 315 6.43 -29.58 16.71
CA VAL A 315 6.68 -28.56 17.75
C VAL A 315 7.61 -27.44 17.30
N SER A 316 8.42 -27.66 16.25
CA SER A 316 9.41 -26.69 15.77
C SER A 316 9.71 -26.85 14.28
N GLY A 317 9.89 -25.73 13.58
CA GLY A 317 10.29 -25.69 12.18
C GLY A 317 9.96 -24.33 11.53
N GLU A 318 10.11 -24.27 10.22
CA GLU A 318 9.58 -23.24 9.32
C GLU A 318 8.67 -23.91 8.29
N ILE A 319 7.57 -23.28 7.91
CA ILE A 319 6.77 -23.75 6.77
C ILE A 319 6.98 -22.85 5.56
N SER A 320 7.04 -23.43 4.37
CA SER A 320 6.97 -22.70 3.10
C SER A 320 5.86 -23.28 2.22
N LEU A 321 5.24 -22.44 1.40
CA LEU A 321 4.36 -22.94 0.35
C LEU A 321 5.23 -23.69 -0.68
N ARG A 322 4.70 -24.75 -1.28
CA ARG A 322 5.42 -25.53 -2.28
C ARG A 322 5.67 -24.68 -3.55
N PRO A 323 6.88 -24.72 -4.17
CA PRO A 323 7.21 -23.91 -5.36
C PRO A 323 6.48 -24.31 -6.65
N ASN A 324 5.96 -25.54 -6.73
CA ASN A 324 5.35 -26.12 -7.94
C ASN A 324 3.92 -26.66 -7.74
N ASP A 325 3.28 -26.35 -6.61
CA ASP A 325 1.86 -26.62 -6.45
C ASP A 325 1.10 -25.29 -6.57
N ASP A 326 0.61 -25.04 -7.78
CA ASP A 326 -0.61 -24.27 -7.92
C ASP A 326 -1.67 -24.89 -7.01
N PRO A 327 -2.43 -24.08 -6.26
CA PRO A 327 -3.36 -24.59 -5.26
C PRO A 327 -4.32 -25.63 -5.86
N VAL A 328 -4.29 -26.85 -5.33
CA VAL A 328 -5.38 -27.82 -5.52
C VAL A 328 -6.62 -27.20 -4.86
N PRO A 329 -7.72 -26.99 -5.60
CA PRO A 329 -8.86 -26.25 -5.09
C PRO A 329 -9.55 -27.01 -3.95
N VAL A 330 -9.88 -26.26 -2.90
CA VAL A 330 -11.11 -26.53 -2.16
C VAL A 330 -12.25 -26.45 -3.18
N ARG A 331 -12.92 -27.58 -3.47
CA ARG A 331 -14.28 -27.54 -4.04
C ARG A 331 -15.12 -26.80 -2.98
N THR A 332 -15.47 -25.53 -3.14
CA THR A 332 -16.25 -24.96 -4.25
C THR A 332 -16.09 -23.43 -4.35
N ALA A 333 -15.35 -22.96 -5.36
CA ALA A 333 -15.67 -21.82 -6.25
C ALA A 333 -14.54 -21.75 -7.31
N LYS A 334 -14.88 -21.69 -8.60
CA LYS A 334 -13.88 -21.60 -9.69
C LYS A 334 -13.06 -20.30 -9.57
N PRO A 335 -11.76 -20.26 -9.96
CA PRO A 335 -10.99 -19.02 -9.98
C PRO A 335 -11.66 -18.02 -10.91
N GLU A 336 -11.90 -16.80 -10.43
CA GLU A 336 -12.47 -15.75 -11.27
C GLU A 336 -11.37 -15.13 -12.14
N ARG A 337 -11.46 -15.43 -13.44
CA ARG A 337 -10.60 -14.85 -14.48
C ARG A 337 -11.43 -13.92 -15.33
N TYR A 338 -10.92 -12.71 -15.55
CA TYR A 338 -11.55 -11.72 -16.40
C TYR A 338 -10.62 -11.26 -17.52
N LEU A 339 -11.21 -11.01 -18.68
CA LEU A 339 -10.61 -10.19 -19.73
C LEU A 339 -11.35 -8.85 -19.73
N LEU A 340 -10.68 -7.79 -19.28
CA LEU A 340 -11.21 -6.44 -19.22
C LEU A 340 -10.94 -5.68 -20.51
N LEU A 341 -11.95 -5.04 -21.10
CA LEU A 341 -11.84 -4.34 -22.39
C LEU A 341 -12.17 -2.83 -22.28
N ASP A 342 -11.26 -1.98 -22.76
CA ASP A 342 -11.45 -0.53 -22.98
C ASP A 342 -11.59 -0.28 -24.49
N GLY A 343 -12.84 -0.24 -24.95
CA GLY A 343 -13.26 0.00 -26.32
C GLY A 343 -13.26 1.49 -26.69
N GLY A 344 -12.08 2.11 -26.71
CA GLY A 344 -11.91 3.51 -27.10
C GLY A 344 -12.09 3.76 -28.60
N ASN A 345 -12.19 5.03 -29.02
CA ASN A 345 -12.46 5.37 -30.42
C ASN A 345 -11.36 4.96 -31.41
N SER A 346 -10.08 5.05 -31.02
CA SER A 346 -8.96 4.81 -31.95
C SER A 346 -8.37 3.41 -31.88
N GLN A 347 -8.38 2.80 -30.70
CA GLN A 347 -7.77 1.49 -30.44
C GLN A 347 -8.52 0.79 -29.32
N LEU A 348 -8.46 -0.53 -29.31
CA LEU A 348 -8.86 -1.34 -28.19
C LEU A 348 -7.68 -1.47 -27.23
N LYS A 349 -7.95 -1.41 -25.93
CA LYS A 349 -7.01 -1.87 -24.91
C LYS A 349 -7.66 -2.97 -24.08
N TRP A 350 -6.86 -3.89 -23.57
CA TRP A 350 -7.37 -4.96 -22.73
C TRP A 350 -6.40 -5.36 -21.64
N ALA A 351 -6.94 -6.00 -20.62
CA ALA A 351 -6.20 -6.51 -19.49
C ALA A 351 -6.71 -7.88 -19.07
N TRP A 352 -5.78 -8.82 -18.88
CA TRP A 352 -6.06 -10.10 -18.25
C TRP A 352 -5.99 -9.93 -16.74
N VAL A 353 -7.03 -10.40 -16.06
CA VAL A 353 -7.17 -10.32 -14.61
C VAL A 353 -7.37 -11.71 -14.05
N GLU A 354 -6.57 -12.06 -13.05
CA GLU A 354 -6.69 -13.30 -12.32
C GLU A 354 -6.78 -12.98 -10.83
N ASN A 355 -7.85 -13.42 -10.17
CA ASN A 355 -8.07 -13.21 -8.74
C ASN A 355 -7.92 -11.72 -8.31
N GLY A 356 -8.52 -10.81 -9.07
CA GLY A 356 -8.50 -9.36 -8.81
C GLY A 356 -7.17 -8.66 -9.12
N GLN A 357 -6.21 -9.33 -9.77
CA GLN A 357 -4.94 -8.72 -10.17
C GLN A 357 -4.77 -8.71 -11.68
N ILE A 358 -4.39 -7.56 -12.23
CA ILE A 358 -4.01 -7.45 -13.64
C ILE A 358 -2.67 -8.17 -13.84
N VAL A 359 -2.69 -9.27 -14.60
CA VAL A 359 -1.50 -10.08 -14.90
C VAL A 359 -0.85 -9.70 -16.23
N HIS A 360 -1.63 -9.16 -17.16
CA HIS A 360 -1.14 -8.76 -18.48
C HIS A 360 -2.02 -7.65 -19.06
N MET A 361 -1.42 -6.71 -19.80
CA MET A 361 -2.15 -5.65 -20.51
C MET A 361 -1.60 -5.45 -21.90
N ASN A 362 -2.49 -5.18 -22.85
CA ASN A 362 -2.08 -4.89 -24.22
C ASN A 362 -3.06 -3.91 -24.92
N ARG A 363 -2.71 -3.50 -26.14
CA ARG A 363 -3.51 -2.61 -26.98
C ARG A 363 -3.26 -2.86 -28.45
N ALA A 364 -4.27 -2.63 -29.27
CA ALA A 364 -4.15 -2.73 -30.71
C ALA A 364 -5.16 -1.82 -31.45
N PRO A 365 -4.81 -1.30 -32.64
CA PRO A 365 -5.77 -0.59 -33.48
C PRO A 365 -6.82 -1.58 -34.02
N TYR A 366 -8.07 -1.14 -34.21
CA TYR A 366 -9.16 -2.02 -34.67
C TYR A 366 -8.93 -2.69 -36.02
N ARG A 367 -8.06 -2.14 -36.87
CA ARG A 367 -7.68 -2.72 -38.16
C ARG A 367 -6.80 -3.98 -38.03
N ASP A 368 -6.24 -4.23 -36.85
CA ASP A 368 -5.34 -5.35 -36.58
C ASP A 368 -5.50 -5.81 -35.13
N LEU A 369 -6.55 -6.60 -34.88
CA LEU A 369 -6.84 -7.19 -33.57
C LEU A 369 -6.32 -8.63 -33.46
N GLY A 370 -5.47 -9.10 -34.38
CA GLY A 370 -4.97 -10.49 -34.37
C GLY A 370 -4.24 -10.85 -33.08
N LEU A 371 -3.59 -9.86 -32.44
CA LEU A 371 -2.95 -10.03 -31.14
C LEU A 371 -3.92 -10.38 -30.02
N LEU A 372 -5.15 -9.85 -30.03
CA LEU A 372 -6.18 -10.19 -29.05
C LEU A 372 -6.62 -11.65 -29.21
N GLY A 373 -6.85 -12.09 -30.45
CA GLY A 373 -7.20 -13.49 -30.73
C GLY A 373 -6.08 -14.46 -30.38
N ALA A 374 -4.83 -14.09 -30.68
CA ALA A 374 -3.66 -14.89 -30.32
C ALA A 374 -3.50 -15.01 -28.79
N GLU A 375 -3.61 -13.90 -28.06
CA GLU A 375 -3.56 -13.91 -26.59
C GLU A 375 -4.73 -14.70 -25.99
N TRP A 376 -5.92 -14.64 -26.60
CA TRP A 376 -7.05 -15.44 -26.17
C TRP A 376 -6.74 -16.94 -26.26
N LEU A 377 -6.21 -17.40 -27.39
CA LEU A 377 -5.82 -18.80 -27.59
C LEU A 377 -4.73 -19.25 -26.62
N GLU A 378 -3.80 -18.35 -26.28
CA GLU A 378 -2.70 -18.63 -25.36
C GLU A 378 -3.16 -18.68 -23.89
N ARG A 379 -4.05 -17.78 -23.47
CA ARG A 379 -4.31 -17.49 -22.05
C ARG A 379 -5.66 -17.96 -21.56
N SER A 380 -6.63 -18.20 -22.45
CA SER A 380 -7.97 -18.63 -22.06
C SER A 380 -8.01 -20.13 -21.78
N ASP A 381 -8.62 -20.50 -20.66
CA ASP A 381 -8.98 -21.88 -20.30
C ASP A 381 -10.47 -22.18 -20.53
N GLY A 382 -11.21 -21.25 -21.16
CA GLY A 382 -12.65 -21.35 -21.37
C GLY A 382 -13.52 -20.96 -20.16
N LEU A 383 -12.93 -20.54 -19.04
CA LEU A 383 -13.65 -20.08 -17.84
C LEU A 383 -13.44 -18.57 -17.56
N VAL A 384 -13.05 -17.82 -18.59
CA VAL A 384 -12.79 -16.38 -18.52
C VAL A 384 -14.07 -15.59 -18.81
N ARG A 385 -14.45 -14.69 -17.89
CA ARG A 385 -15.52 -13.71 -18.12
C ARG A 385 -14.94 -12.52 -18.89
N ILE A 386 -15.65 -12.04 -19.91
CA ILE A 386 -15.19 -10.88 -20.69
C ILE A 386 -16.11 -9.71 -20.38
N THR A 387 -15.54 -8.67 -19.78
CA THR A 387 -16.28 -7.47 -19.36
C THR A 387 -15.55 -6.25 -19.89
N GLY A 388 -16.28 -5.27 -20.41
CA GLY A 388 -15.65 -4.07 -20.94
C GLY A 388 -16.57 -2.88 -20.91
N CYS A 389 -16.04 -1.74 -21.31
CA CYS A 389 -16.85 -0.58 -21.68
C CYS A 389 -16.38 -0.06 -23.03
N ALA A 390 -17.30 0.54 -23.81
CA ALA A 390 -16.99 0.93 -25.17
C ALA A 390 -17.72 2.19 -25.61
N VAL A 391 -16.97 3.07 -26.28
CA VAL A 391 -17.47 4.29 -26.95
C VAL A 391 -17.20 4.26 -28.46
N CYS A 392 -16.73 3.12 -28.98
CA CYS A 392 -16.24 2.96 -30.34
C CYS A 392 -17.32 2.67 -31.40
N GLY A 393 -18.56 2.42 -30.98
CA GLY A 393 -19.69 2.06 -31.85
C GLY A 393 -19.78 0.57 -32.19
N GLU A 394 -20.92 0.13 -32.73
CA GLU A 394 -21.24 -1.29 -32.93
C GLU A 394 -20.29 -2.01 -33.92
N ALA A 395 -19.98 -1.39 -35.06
CA ALA A 395 -19.08 -1.99 -36.06
C ALA A 395 -17.69 -2.36 -35.47
N LYS A 396 -17.19 -1.58 -34.50
CA LYS A 396 -15.92 -1.90 -33.83
C LYS A 396 -16.08 -2.96 -32.75
N LYS A 397 -17.22 -3.00 -32.05
CA LYS A 397 -17.53 -4.09 -31.11
C LYS A 397 -17.62 -5.43 -31.83
N GLU A 398 -18.17 -5.46 -33.05
CA GLU A 398 -18.21 -6.66 -33.90
C GLU A 398 -16.81 -7.15 -34.26
N LEU A 399 -15.87 -6.23 -34.58
CA LEU A 399 -14.46 -6.60 -34.82
C LEU A 399 -13.80 -7.22 -33.58
N VAL A 400 -14.14 -6.73 -32.38
CA VAL A 400 -13.65 -7.29 -31.10
C VAL A 400 -14.26 -8.67 -30.85
N ALA A 401 -15.58 -8.80 -31.03
CA ALA A 401 -16.29 -10.07 -30.87
C ALA A 401 -15.78 -11.14 -31.85
N ALA A 402 -15.36 -10.76 -33.06
CA ALA A 402 -14.77 -11.69 -34.02
C ALA A 402 -13.44 -12.32 -33.55
N GLN A 403 -12.77 -11.74 -32.54
CA GLN A 403 -11.54 -12.29 -31.97
C GLN A 403 -11.77 -13.16 -30.73
N LEU A 404 -12.98 -13.16 -30.18
CA LEU A 404 -13.28 -13.73 -28.86
C LEU A 404 -14.44 -14.75 -29.00
N PRO A 405 -14.25 -16.01 -28.60
CA PRO A 405 -15.29 -17.04 -28.73
C PRO A 405 -16.39 -16.91 -27.67
N LEU A 406 -16.19 -16.10 -26.62
CA LEU A 406 -17.19 -15.82 -25.59
C LEU A 406 -17.75 -14.39 -25.78
N PRO A 407 -19.04 -14.16 -25.44
CA PRO A 407 -19.63 -12.84 -25.54
C PRO A 407 -18.98 -11.85 -24.58
N VAL A 408 -18.88 -10.60 -25.02
CA VAL A 408 -18.40 -9.49 -24.20
C VAL A 408 -19.58 -8.82 -23.49
N GLU A 409 -19.52 -8.73 -22.17
CA GLU A 409 -20.41 -7.88 -21.38
C GLU A 409 -19.95 -6.42 -21.45
N TRP A 410 -20.62 -5.62 -22.28
CA TRP A 410 -20.34 -4.19 -22.39
C TRP A 410 -21.14 -3.39 -21.35
N LEU A 411 -20.46 -2.92 -20.32
CA LEU A 411 -21.03 -2.13 -19.23
C LEU A 411 -21.29 -0.67 -19.68
N PRO A 412 -22.52 -0.17 -19.48
CA PRO A 412 -22.84 1.23 -19.74
C PRO A 412 -22.38 2.12 -18.57
N SER A 413 -22.50 3.44 -18.74
CA SER A 413 -22.52 4.34 -17.59
C SER A 413 -23.72 4.04 -16.69
N MET A 414 -23.59 4.28 -15.39
CA MET A 414 -24.62 3.95 -14.41
C MET A 414 -25.02 5.19 -13.57
N PRO A 415 -26.25 5.25 -13.02
CA PRO A 415 -26.65 6.32 -12.10
C PRO A 415 -25.85 6.30 -10.79
N GLN A 416 -25.38 5.12 -10.39
CA GLN A 416 -24.54 4.94 -9.22
C GLN A 416 -23.71 3.65 -9.35
N ALA A 417 -22.46 3.66 -8.91
CA ALA A 417 -21.61 2.47 -8.76
C ALA A 417 -20.48 2.76 -7.77
N LEU A 418 -20.03 1.75 -7.01
CA LEU A 418 -18.90 1.84 -6.08
C LEU A 418 -19.01 3.02 -5.09
N GLY A 419 -20.22 3.32 -4.63
CA GLY A 419 -20.51 4.48 -3.78
C GLY A 419 -20.53 5.84 -4.49
N ILE A 420 -20.15 5.92 -5.78
CA ILE A 420 -20.18 7.16 -6.57
C ILE A 420 -21.56 7.38 -7.18
N ARG A 421 -22.16 8.54 -6.91
CA ARG A 421 -23.40 8.99 -7.55
C ARG A 421 -23.09 9.78 -8.81
N ASN A 422 -23.71 9.39 -9.92
CA ASN A 422 -23.59 10.05 -11.21
C ASN A 422 -24.65 11.15 -11.37
N HIS A 423 -24.22 12.41 -11.50
CA HIS A 423 -25.12 13.55 -11.72
C HIS A 423 -25.39 13.86 -13.19
N TYR A 424 -24.93 13.01 -14.11
CA TYR A 424 -25.26 13.15 -15.53
C TYR A 424 -26.76 12.88 -15.73
N ARG A 425 -27.50 13.88 -16.24
CA ARG A 425 -28.98 13.85 -16.32
C ARG A 425 -29.51 12.65 -17.09
N ASN A 426 -28.94 12.39 -18.26
CA ASN A 426 -29.22 11.19 -19.05
C ASN A 426 -27.98 10.29 -19.08
N VAL A 427 -27.90 9.35 -18.15
CA VAL A 427 -26.73 8.49 -17.97
C VAL A 427 -26.33 7.75 -19.25
N ALA A 428 -27.28 7.42 -20.13
CA ALA A 428 -27.00 6.76 -21.41
C ALA A 428 -26.13 7.59 -22.36
N GLU A 429 -26.15 8.93 -22.22
CA GLU A 429 -25.37 9.86 -23.05
C GLU A 429 -24.00 10.20 -22.44
N HIS A 430 -23.70 9.73 -21.22
CA HIS A 430 -22.50 10.12 -20.48
C HIS A 430 -21.19 9.71 -21.18
N GLY A 431 -21.17 8.53 -21.80
CA GLY A 431 -19.96 7.86 -22.26
C GLY A 431 -19.40 6.97 -21.16
N SER A 432 -19.34 5.67 -21.43
CA SER A 432 -18.94 4.66 -20.44
C SER A 432 -17.48 4.79 -20.04
N ASP A 433 -16.60 5.20 -20.96
CA ASP A 433 -15.18 5.44 -20.68
C ASP A 433 -14.97 6.53 -19.62
N ARG A 434 -15.72 7.63 -19.67
CA ARG A 434 -15.69 8.71 -18.67
C ARG A 434 -16.19 8.22 -17.32
N TRP A 435 -17.25 7.41 -17.31
CA TRP A 435 -17.75 6.78 -16.10
C TRP A 435 -16.70 5.88 -15.46
N PHE A 436 -16.10 4.96 -16.22
CA PHE A 436 -15.08 4.06 -15.68
C PHE A 436 -13.76 4.78 -15.37
N ASN A 437 -13.44 5.90 -16.01
CA ASN A 437 -12.36 6.78 -15.58
C ASN A 437 -12.62 7.35 -14.18
N ALA A 438 -13.85 7.81 -13.90
CA ALA A 438 -14.24 8.29 -12.58
C ALA A 438 -14.16 7.18 -11.51
N LEU A 439 -14.67 5.99 -11.83
CA LEU A 439 -14.58 4.83 -10.93
C LEU A 439 -13.13 4.40 -10.67
N GLY A 440 -12.31 4.38 -11.72
CA GLY A 440 -10.88 4.04 -11.65
C GLY A 440 -10.06 5.06 -10.87
N SER A 441 -10.43 6.35 -10.92
CA SER A 441 -9.75 7.44 -10.21
C SER A 441 -9.68 7.20 -8.70
N ARG A 442 -10.65 6.47 -8.12
CA ARG A 442 -10.70 6.15 -6.68
C ARG A 442 -9.62 5.21 -6.20
N ARG A 443 -8.98 4.48 -7.10
CA ARG A 443 -7.79 3.68 -6.76
C ARG A 443 -6.57 4.57 -6.50
N PHE A 444 -6.59 5.83 -6.96
CA PHE A 444 -5.45 6.74 -6.92
C PHE A 444 -5.66 7.97 -6.04
N THR A 445 -6.90 8.31 -5.69
CA THR A 445 -7.20 9.41 -4.77
C THR A 445 -8.59 9.30 -4.15
N GLN A 446 -8.71 9.83 -2.94
CA GLN A 446 -9.94 9.89 -2.15
C GLN A 446 -10.31 11.35 -1.84
N ASN A 447 -9.44 12.30 -2.20
CA ASN A 447 -9.79 13.71 -2.29
C ASN A 447 -10.81 13.91 -3.42
N ALA A 448 -11.38 15.11 -3.49
CA ALA A 448 -11.98 15.55 -4.74
C ALA A 448 -10.91 15.53 -5.84
N CYS A 449 -11.30 15.17 -7.05
CA CYS A 449 -10.36 15.09 -8.15
C CYS A 449 -10.95 15.56 -9.47
N VAL A 450 -10.06 16.14 -10.29
CA VAL A 450 -10.30 16.36 -11.71
C VAL A 450 -9.68 15.19 -12.46
N VAL A 451 -10.50 14.48 -13.23
CA VAL A 451 -10.09 13.36 -14.07
C VAL A 451 -9.98 13.85 -15.51
N VAL A 452 -8.78 13.76 -16.09
CA VAL A 452 -8.48 14.24 -17.43
C VAL A 452 -8.11 13.08 -18.33
N SER A 453 -8.89 12.85 -19.39
CA SER A 453 -8.56 11.83 -20.39
C SER A 453 -8.04 12.50 -21.66
N CYS A 454 -6.75 12.33 -21.96
CA CYS A 454 -6.08 12.92 -23.12
C CYS A 454 -6.03 11.93 -24.30
N GLY A 455 -7.19 11.62 -24.87
CA GLY A 455 -7.35 10.72 -26.02
C GLY A 455 -7.63 11.45 -27.34
N THR A 456 -8.39 10.77 -28.21
CA THR A 456 -8.91 11.34 -29.48
C THR A 456 -9.73 12.60 -29.23
N ALA A 457 -10.59 12.56 -28.21
CA ALA A 457 -11.14 13.72 -27.54
C ALA A 457 -10.45 13.87 -26.18
N VAL A 458 -10.36 15.11 -25.70
CA VAL A 458 -9.95 15.42 -24.33
C VAL A 458 -11.20 15.59 -23.48
N THR A 459 -11.28 14.88 -22.35
CA THR A 459 -12.31 15.10 -21.34
C THR A 459 -11.69 15.63 -20.06
N VAL A 460 -12.41 16.51 -19.37
CA VAL A 460 -12.03 17.06 -18.07
C VAL A 460 -13.24 16.96 -17.15
N ASP A 461 -13.22 15.99 -16.25
CA ASP A 461 -14.34 15.55 -15.43
C ASP A 461 -14.09 15.85 -13.95
N ALA A 462 -15.14 16.15 -13.18
CA ALA A 462 -15.03 16.47 -11.76
C ALA A 462 -15.72 15.43 -10.87
N LEU A 463 -15.01 14.98 -9.84
CA LEU A 463 -15.49 14.07 -8.81
C LEU A 463 -15.19 14.68 -7.43
N THR A 464 -16.20 14.83 -6.58
CA THR A 464 -16.02 15.40 -5.22
C THR A 464 -15.41 14.39 -4.26
N ASP A 465 -14.99 14.83 -3.06
CA ASP A 465 -14.52 13.97 -1.97
C ASP A 465 -15.64 13.09 -1.38
N ASP A 466 -16.89 13.55 -1.41
CA ASP A 466 -18.08 12.83 -0.95
C ASP A 466 -18.75 11.95 -2.03
N HIS A 467 -18.00 11.55 -3.06
CA HIS A 467 -18.42 10.58 -4.09
C HIS A 467 -19.52 11.06 -5.05
N HIS A 468 -19.54 12.34 -5.42
CA HIS A 468 -20.43 12.87 -6.45
C HIS A 468 -19.67 13.15 -7.75
N TYR A 469 -19.98 12.40 -8.81
CA TYR A 469 -19.52 12.69 -10.17
C TYR A 469 -20.37 13.82 -10.75
N LEU A 470 -19.76 14.98 -10.99
CA LEU A 470 -20.45 16.22 -11.33
C LEU A 470 -20.60 16.46 -12.83
N GLY A 471 -19.96 15.64 -13.67
CA GLY A 471 -19.82 15.89 -15.10
C GLY A 471 -18.51 16.60 -15.45
N GLY A 472 -18.43 17.09 -16.68
CA GLY A 472 -17.18 17.63 -17.22
C GLY A 472 -17.31 18.21 -18.62
N THR A 473 -16.20 18.71 -19.14
CA THR A 473 -16.10 19.23 -20.52
C THR A 473 -15.52 18.18 -21.46
N ILE A 474 -15.92 18.25 -22.74
CA ILE A 474 -15.33 17.49 -23.85
C ILE A 474 -14.80 18.50 -24.86
N MET A 475 -13.59 18.27 -25.35
CA MET A 475 -13.00 19.07 -26.43
C MET A 475 -12.20 18.17 -27.40
N PRO A 476 -11.88 18.65 -28.61
CA PRO A 476 -11.06 17.88 -29.54
C PRO A 476 -9.69 17.58 -28.94
N GLY A 477 -9.14 16.39 -29.14
CA GLY A 477 -7.76 16.09 -28.75
C GLY A 477 -6.75 16.78 -29.67
N PHE A 478 -5.46 16.75 -29.30
CA PHE A 478 -4.40 17.45 -30.03
C PHE A 478 -4.34 17.14 -31.53
N HIS A 479 -4.62 15.89 -31.91
CA HIS A 479 -4.62 15.49 -33.32
C HIS A 479 -5.83 16.09 -34.06
N LEU A 480 -7.03 15.99 -33.50
CA LEU A 480 -8.24 16.58 -34.07
C LEU A 480 -8.18 18.11 -34.14
N MET A 481 -7.62 18.77 -33.12
CA MET A 481 -7.40 20.22 -33.16
C MET A 481 -6.51 20.59 -34.34
N LYS A 482 -5.41 19.85 -34.56
CA LYS A 482 -4.51 20.06 -35.70
C LYS A 482 -5.22 19.83 -37.03
N GLU A 483 -5.95 18.72 -37.18
CA GLU A 483 -6.67 18.38 -38.42
C GLU A 483 -7.74 19.41 -38.76
N ALA A 484 -8.54 19.83 -37.77
CA ALA A 484 -9.57 20.84 -37.95
C ALA A 484 -8.99 22.18 -38.44
N MET A 485 -7.83 22.58 -37.91
CA MET A 485 -7.12 23.79 -38.35
C MET A 485 -6.58 23.63 -39.77
N ALA A 486 -5.96 22.49 -40.10
CA ALA A 486 -5.43 22.21 -41.43
C ALA A 486 -6.52 22.20 -42.53
N LEU A 487 -7.73 21.72 -42.20
CA LEU A 487 -8.85 21.63 -43.14
C LEU A 487 -9.48 22.98 -43.49
N LYS A 488 -9.48 23.95 -42.56
CA LYS A 488 -10.21 25.22 -42.72
C LYS A 488 -9.32 26.44 -42.95
N THR A 489 -7.99 26.29 -42.95
CA THR A 489 -7.07 27.41 -43.13
C THR A 489 -5.96 27.07 -44.14
N ALA A 490 -5.98 27.75 -45.29
CA ALA A 490 -5.10 27.47 -46.43
C ALA A 490 -3.58 27.56 -46.12
N ASN A 491 -3.19 28.23 -45.02
CA ASN A 491 -1.79 28.51 -44.66
C ASN A 491 -1.26 27.75 -43.43
N LEU A 492 -2.07 26.92 -42.75
CA LEU A 492 -1.67 26.19 -41.53
C LEU A 492 -1.45 24.68 -41.73
N ASN A 493 -1.49 24.19 -42.98
CA ASN A 493 -1.06 22.83 -43.30
C ASN A 493 0.48 22.73 -43.30
N ARG A 494 1.09 22.93 -42.12
CA ARG A 494 2.53 22.92 -41.88
C ARG A 494 2.86 21.98 -40.71
N PRO A 495 4.13 21.53 -40.57
CA PRO A 495 4.57 20.80 -39.37
C PRO A 495 4.31 21.61 -38.11
N LEU A 496 3.91 20.95 -37.02
CA LEU A 496 3.72 21.63 -35.74
C LEU A 496 5.06 22.14 -35.21
N GLY A 497 5.05 23.37 -34.72
CA GLY A 497 6.17 23.96 -34.01
C GLY A 497 6.33 23.40 -32.59
N ARG A 498 7.13 24.08 -31.78
CA ARG A 498 7.30 23.77 -30.35
C ARG A 498 6.39 24.67 -29.51
N VAL A 499 6.06 24.20 -28.31
CA VAL A 499 5.32 24.98 -27.32
C VAL A 499 6.25 26.02 -26.71
N TYR A 500 5.82 27.28 -26.75
CA TYR A 500 6.47 28.42 -26.09
C TYR A 500 5.41 29.27 -25.37
N PRO A 501 5.72 29.85 -24.19
CA PRO A 501 4.79 30.73 -23.48
C PRO A 501 4.36 31.96 -24.30
N PHE A 502 5.26 32.50 -25.13
CA PHE A 502 5.03 33.66 -25.98
C PHE A 502 5.46 33.35 -27.41
N PRO A 503 4.65 32.60 -28.18
CA PRO A 503 5.04 32.13 -29.50
C PRO A 503 5.01 33.27 -30.52
N THR A 504 6.09 33.42 -31.29
CA THR A 504 6.26 34.48 -32.32
C THR A 504 6.15 33.97 -33.75
N THR A 505 5.80 32.69 -33.95
CA THR A 505 5.56 32.09 -35.27
C THR A 505 4.23 31.37 -35.31
N ALA A 506 3.58 31.31 -36.47
CA ALA A 506 2.28 30.63 -36.62
C ALA A 506 2.32 29.15 -36.19
N ALA A 507 3.42 28.44 -36.49
CA ALA A 507 3.57 27.03 -36.13
C ALA A 507 3.72 26.82 -34.61
N ASN A 508 4.46 27.70 -33.93
CA ASN A 508 4.57 27.67 -32.46
C ASN A 508 3.28 28.16 -31.80
N ALA A 509 2.60 29.17 -32.36
CA ALA A 509 1.34 29.69 -31.85
C ALA A 509 0.22 28.65 -31.91
N LEU A 510 0.17 27.87 -33.00
CA LEU A 510 -0.75 26.75 -33.12
C LEU A 510 -0.42 25.65 -32.09
N ALA A 511 0.86 25.29 -31.94
CA ALA A 511 1.28 24.27 -30.98
C ALA A 511 0.99 24.67 -29.52
N SER A 512 1.33 25.91 -29.13
CA SER A 512 1.04 26.46 -27.79
C SER A 512 -0.46 26.56 -27.57
N GLY A 513 -1.22 27.17 -28.48
CA GLY A 513 -2.66 27.40 -28.31
C GLY A 513 -3.48 26.12 -28.09
N MET A 514 -3.13 25.02 -28.77
CA MET A 514 -3.78 23.72 -28.52
C MET A 514 -3.52 23.18 -27.11
N VAL A 515 -2.31 23.37 -26.60
CA VAL A 515 -1.92 22.91 -25.26
C VAL A 515 -2.48 23.82 -24.19
N ASP A 516 -2.43 25.14 -24.40
CA ASP A 516 -3.02 26.14 -23.52
C ASP A 516 -4.54 25.96 -23.40
N ALA A 517 -5.23 25.59 -24.48
CA ALA A 517 -6.66 25.27 -24.43
C ALA A 517 -6.97 24.11 -23.46
N VAL A 518 -6.17 23.04 -23.51
CA VAL A 518 -6.33 21.89 -22.60
C VAL A 518 -5.95 22.26 -21.17
N CYS A 519 -4.77 22.86 -20.96
CA CYS A 519 -4.31 23.29 -19.63
C CYS A 519 -5.29 24.28 -18.98
N GLY A 520 -5.80 25.25 -19.75
CA GLY A 520 -6.80 26.20 -19.30
C GLY A 520 -8.10 25.52 -18.87
N SER A 521 -8.61 24.55 -19.63
CA SER A 521 -9.79 23.79 -19.22
C SER A 521 -9.56 22.98 -17.95
N VAL A 522 -8.36 22.40 -17.78
CA VAL A 522 -7.99 21.66 -16.57
C VAL A 522 -7.97 22.59 -15.36
N MET A 523 -7.28 23.73 -15.46
CA MET A 523 -7.19 24.73 -14.38
C MET A 523 -8.56 25.31 -14.03
N LEU A 524 -9.42 25.57 -15.03
CA LEU A 524 -10.78 26.04 -14.80
C LEU A 524 -11.65 25.00 -14.09
N MET A 525 -11.58 23.72 -14.48
CA MET A 525 -12.34 22.67 -13.79
C MET A 525 -11.85 22.47 -12.36
N HIS A 526 -10.53 22.51 -12.17
CA HIS A 526 -9.91 22.43 -10.85
C HIS A 526 -10.38 23.57 -9.94
N GLY A 527 -10.33 24.81 -10.42
CA GLY A 527 -10.84 25.98 -9.70
C GLY A 527 -12.32 25.85 -9.34
N ARG A 528 -13.17 25.47 -10.30
CA ARG A 528 -14.62 25.26 -10.07
C ARG A 528 -14.89 24.18 -9.02
N LEU A 529 -14.16 23.07 -9.08
CA LEU A 529 -14.31 21.99 -8.10
C LEU A 529 -13.87 22.47 -6.71
N LYS A 530 -12.75 23.20 -6.63
CA LYS A 530 -12.22 23.77 -5.39
C LYS A 530 -13.20 24.78 -4.76
N GLU A 531 -13.81 25.66 -5.55
CA GLU A 531 -14.88 26.55 -5.11
C GLU A 531 -16.09 25.77 -4.57
N LYS A 532 -16.46 24.67 -5.24
CA LYS A 532 -17.65 23.88 -4.87
C LYS A 532 -17.48 23.09 -3.58
N ILE A 533 -16.31 22.55 -3.32
CA ILE A 533 -16.04 21.71 -2.12
C ILE A 533 -15.48 22.51 -0.93
N GLY A 534 -15.03 23.75 -1.18
CA GLY A 534 -14.35 24.62 -0.22
C GLY A 534 -12.86 24.81 -0.53
N SER A 535 -12.38 26.06 -0.47
CA SER A 535 -11.02 26.47 -0.88
C SER A 535 -9.88 25.74 -0.16
N GLU A 536 -10.12 25.32 1.08
CA GLU A 536 -9.14 24.64 1.92
C GLU A 536 -9.01 23.14 1.60
N LYS A 537 -9.98 22.55 0.89
CA LYS A 537 -9.93 21.12 0.57
C LYS A 537 -9.02 20.86 -0.63
N PRO A 538 -8.20 19.80 -0.59
CA PRO A 538 -7.35 19.43 -1.72
C PRO A 538 -8.19 18.94 -2.90
N VAL A 539 -7.76 19.33 -4.11
CA VAL A 539 -8.27 18.80 -5.38
C VAL A 539 -7.10 18.17 -6.12
N ASP A 540 -7.14 16.86 -6.28
CA ASP A 540 -6.13 16.11 -7.01
C ASP A 540 -6.42 16.13 -8.52
N LEU A 541 -5.38 15.98 -9.34
CA LEU A 541 -5.47 15.89 -10.79
C LEU A 541 -5.01 14.51 -11.26
N ILE A 542 -5.93 13.72 -11.80
CA ILE A 542 -5.65 12.38 -12.36
C ILE A 542 -5.72 12.48 -13.88
N ILE A 543 -4.61 12.29 -14.57
CA ILE A 543 -4.51 12.44 -16.03
C ILE A 543 -4.19 11.08 -16.67
N THR A 544 -4.91 10.72 -17.73
CA THR A 544 -4.71 9.49 -18.49
C THR A 544 -4.64 9.77 -19.99
N GLY A 545 -4.30 8.76 -20.79
CA GLY A 545 -4.29 8.84 -22.25
C GLY A 545 -2.98 9.34 -22.86
N GLY A 546 -2.84 9.19 -24.19
CA GLY A 546 -1.59 9.42 -24.91
C GLY A 546 -1.08 10.87 -24.87
N GLY A 547 -1.96 11.84 -24.59
CA GLY A 547 -1.58 13.24 -24.41
C GLY A 547 -1.22 13.63 -22.97
N ALA A 548 -1.27 12.72 -21.99
CA ALA A 548 -1.13 13.06 -20.57
C ALA A 548 0.19 13.77 -20.24
N ALA A 549 1.32 13.20 -20.69
CA ALA A 549 2.65 13.78 -20.45
C ALA A 549 2.79 15.19 -21.04
N LYS A 550 2.20 15.43 -22.22
CA LYS A 550 2.21 16.74 -22.87
C LYS A 550 1.46 17.79 -22.04
N VAL A 551 0.31 17.42 -21.46
CA VAL A 551 -0.46 18.31 -20.59
C VAL A 551 0.32 18.61 -19.31
N VAL A 552 0.84 17.58 -18.63
CA VAL A 552 1.59 17.79 -17.37
C VAL A 552 2.83 18.67 -17.58
N GLN A 553 3.55 18.49 -18.68
CA GLN A 553 4.73 19.31 -18.99
C GLN A 553 4.40 20.78 -19.29
N ALA A 554 3.16 21.07 -19.70
CA ALA A 554 2.74 22.40 -20.09
C ALA A 554 1.89 23.12 -19.04
N LEU A 555 1.41 22.41 -18.00
CA LEU A 555 0.76 23.05 -16.87
C LEU A 555 1.76 24.02 -16.19
N PRO A 556 1.30 25.18 -15.68
CA PRO A 556 2.16 26.10 -14.95
C PRO A 556 2.87 25.39 -13.79
N GLN A 557 4.17 25.62 -13.64
CA GLN A 557 4.97 24.93 -12.63
C GLN A 557 4.42 25.17 -11.22
N THR A 558 3.93 26.37 -10.92
CA THR A 558 3.27 26.70 -9.66
C THR A 558 2.02 25.84 -9.44
N PHE A 559 1.16 25.73 -10.45
CA PHE A 559 -0.03 24.89 -10.39
C PHE A 559 0.30 23.41 -10.11
N VAL A 560 1.36 22.87 -10.73
CA VAL A 560 1.79 21.48 -10.50
C VAL A 560 2.41 21.29 -9.11
N LEU A 561 3.10 22.30 -8.57
CA LEU A 561 3.68 22.24 -7.23
C LEU A 561 2.63 22.37 -6.12
N ASP A 562 1.57 23.14 -6.36
CA ASP A 562 0.50 23.40 -5.39
C ASP A 562 -0.54 22.28 -5.34
N ASN A 563 -0.56 21.37 -6.31
CA ASN A 563 -1.60 20.34 -6.45
C ASN A 563 -1.01 18.95 -6.68
N THR A 564 -1.69 17.91 -6.19
CA THR A 564 -1.30 16.52 -6.49
C THR A 564 -1.65 16.19 -7.94
N VAL A 565 -0.64 16.04 -8.80
CA VAL A 565 -0.83 15.62 -10.21
C VAL A 565 -0.31 14.20 -10.41
N LYS A 566 -1.14 13.31 -10.96
CA LYS A 566 -0.77 11.91 -11.25
C LYS A 566 -1.11 11.57 -12.70
N ILE A 567 -0.13 11.02 -13.42
CA ILE A 567 -0.40 10.34 -14.69
C ILE A 567 -0.69 8.88 -14.38
N VAL A 568 -1.85 8.39 -14.82
CA VAL A 568 -2.29 7.01 -14.65
C VAL A 568 -2.66 6.45 -16.01
N ASP A 569 -1.85 5.52 -16.52
CA ASP A 569 -2.20 4.82 -17.76
C ASP A 569 -3.34 3.84 -17.54
N ASN A 570 -4.21 3.70 -18.54
CA ASN A 570 -5.32 2.73 -18.58
C ASN A 570 -6.32 2.87 -17.42
N LEU A 571 -6.68 4.11 -17.08
CA LEU A 571 -7.58 4.40 -15.96
C LEU A 571 -8.96 3.71 -16.09
N VAL A 572 -9.49 3.57 -17.31
CA VAL A 572 -10.72 2.81 -17.61
C VAL A 572 -10.60 1.35 -17.15
N ILE A 573 -9.47 0.69 -17.42
CA ILE A 573 -9.23 -0.70 -17.00
C ILE A 573 -9.24 -0.80 -15.48
N TYR A 574 -8.66 0.16 -14.75
CA TYR A 574 -8.76 0.20 -13.29
C TYR A 574 -10.18 0.44 -12.79
N GLY A 575 -11.00 1.19 -13.53
CA GLY A 575 -12.42 1.33 -13.22
C GLY A 575 -13.19 0.02 -13.38
N LEU A 576 -12.93 -0.70 -14.47
CA LEU A 576 -13.51 -2.02 -14.71
C LEU A 576 -13.03 -3.04 -13.67
N LEU A 577 -11.75 -2.97 -13.26
CA LEU A 577 -11.21 -3.79 -12.18
C LEU A 577 -11.93 -3.53 -10.86
N ASN A 578 -12.09 -2.26 -10.47
CA ASN A 578 -12.82 -1.90 -9.26
C ASN A 578 -14.29 -2.38 -9.30
N TRP A 579 -14.88 -2.46 -10.49
CA TRP A 579 -16.24 -2.98 -10.67
C TRP A 579 -16.33 -4.48 -10.43
N ILE A 580 -15.45 -5.27 -11.05
CA ILE A 580 -15.45 -6.74 -10.88
C ILE A 580 -15.01 -7.16 -9.48
N GLU A 581 -14.17 -6.38 -8.78
CA GLU A 581 -13.77 -6.63 -7.38
C GLU A 581 -14.95 -6.51 -6.38
N GLN A 582 -16.08 -5.93 -6.79
CA GLN A 582 -17.29 -5.79 -5.94
C GLN A 582 -18.44 -6.73 -6.31
N GLN A 583 -18.31 -7.50 -7.39
CA GLN A 583 -19.27 -8.55 -7.74
C GLN A 583 -18.95 -9.84 -6.97
#